data_AF-A0A139APA5-F1
#
_entry.id   AF-A0A139APA5-F1
#
_cell.length_a   1.000
_cell.length_b   1.000
_cell.length_c   1.000
_cell.angle_alpha   90.00
_cell.angle_beta   90.00
_cell.angle_gamma   90.00
#
_symmetry.space_group_name_H-M   'P 1'
#
loop_
_entity.id
_entity.type
_entity.pdbx_description
1 polymer ?
#
loop_
_entity_poly.entity_id
_entity_poly.type
_entity_poly.pdbx_seq_one_letter_code
_entity_poly.pdbx_strand_id
1 'polypeptide(L)'
;LTIIDTPGFGDAMNREKDMEPILSYIDNQNHGYLSAETTHTVRGDIRDTRVHCVLYFIAPSGTGGLRDLDKHFLRVVGPKANVIPLIAKADTLTPEEVAAFKKRILRDIEANNFRIYPLHWSEDVENFNSLTQFMPFAVIGSDYYVDVGGGKKARGRSYKWGNVLVEDPKHCDFIYLRELLVRRNLVDLIETTSTFHYAGHRGTKLSRAGRPRSILECDDEYDGRLATAKKISLEEMQRKEDEIRSKFVAQVKETEAALREREEKVRLFFCLLLVLV
;
A
#
# COMPACT_ATOMS: atom_id res chain seq x y z
N LEU A 1 -2.59 7.53 -6.10
CA LEU A 1 -3.40 6.82 -5.10
C LEU A 1 -4.85 6.91 -5.53
N THR A 2 -5.50 5.78 -5.72
CA THR A 2 -6.92 5.71 -6.10
C THR A 2 -7.67 5.05 -4.95
N ILE A 3 -8.70 5.71 -4.43
CA ILE A 3 -9.57 5.18 -3.39
C ILE A 3 -10.91 4.88 -4.04
N ILE A 4 -11.37 3.64 -3.89
CA ILE A 4 -12.65 3.18 -4.42
C ILE A 4 -13.58 3.03 -3.22
N ASP A 5 -14.65 3.83 -3.21
CA ASP A 5 -15.70 3.71 -2.20
C ASP A 5 -16.71 2.65 -2.64
N THR A 6 -17.21 1.87 -1.68
CA THR A 6 -18.14 0.77 -1.92
C THR A 6 -19.45 1.03 -1.18
N PRO A 7 -20.61 0.70 -1.77
CA PRO A 7 -21.86 0.75 -1.04
C PRO A 7 -21.80 -0.16 0.20
N GLY A 8 -22.44 0.26 1.29
CA GLY A 8 -22.58 -0.58 2.48
C GLY A 8 -23.40 -1.84 2.18
N PHE A 9 -23.05 -2.95 2.84
CA PHE A 9 -23.75 -4.23 2.73
C PHE A 9 -24.21 -4.72 4.12
N GLY A 10 -25.26 -5.54 4.16
CA GLY A 10 -25.80 -6.13 5.40
C GLY A 10 -27.10 -5.53 5.94
N ASP A 11 -27.62 -4.45 5.34
CA ASP A 11 -28.89 -3.82 5.72
C ASP A 11 -30.12 -4.56 5.17
N ALA A 12 -29.96 -5.31 4.07
CA ALA A 12 -31.04 -6.08 3.46
C ALA A 12 -31.34 -7.38 4.22
N MET A 13 -32.59 -7.86 4.12
CA MET A 13 -32.97 -9.18 4.66
C MET A 13 -32.33 -10.33 3.86
N ASN A 14 -32.24 -10.19 2.53
CA ASN A 14 -31.51 -11.13 1.69
C ASN A 14 -30.10 -10.59 1.44
N ARG A 15 -29.09 -11.33 1.93
CA ARG A 15 -27.68 -10.90 1.94
C ARG A 15 -26.81 -11.70 0.97
N GLU A 16 -27.39 -12.63 0.22
CA GLU A 16 -26.64 -13.54 -0.65
C GLU A 16 -25.92 -12.82 -1.80
N LYS A 17 -26.47 -11.69 -2.28
CA LYS A 17 -25.95 -10.97 -3.46
C LYS A 17 -25.28 -9.63 -3.16
N ASP A 18 -25.26 -9.20 -1.90
CA ASP A 18 -24.70 -7.88 -1.54
C ASP A 18 -23.20 -7.78 -1.85
N MET A 19 -22.51 -8.92 -1.90
CA MET A 19 -21.06 -9.02 -2.11
C MET A 19 -20.67 -9.11 -3.59
N GLU A 20 -21.62 -9.48 -4.45
CA GLU A 20 -21.40 -9.70 -5.88
C GLU A 20 -20.84 -8.46 -6.61
N PRO A 21 -21.29 -7.22 -6.33
CA PRO A 21 -20.73 -6.03 -6.98
C PRO A 21 -19.24 -5.83 -6.68
N ILE A 22 -18.83 -6.08 -5.42
CA ILE A 22 -17.44 -5.93 -4.97
C ILE A 22 -16.56 -6.97 -5.66
N LEU A 23 -17.01 -8.23 -5.67
CA LEU A 23 -16.30 -9.33 -6.30
C LEU A 23 -16.19 -9.15 -7.82
N SER A 24 -17.29 -8.76 -8.45
CA SER A 24 -17.32 -8.46 -9.89
C SER A 24 -16.39 -7.30 -10.22
N TYR A 25 -16.31 -6.27 -9.39
CA TYR A 25 -15.39 -5.15 -9.60
C TYR A 25 -13.93 -5.63 -9.60
N ILE A 26 -13.51 -6.40 -8.57
CA ILE A 26 -12.16 -6.95 -8.47
C ILE A 26 -11.83 -7.83 -9.69
N ASP A 27 -12.74 -8.73 -10.06
CA ASP A 27 -12.54 -9.61 -11.21
C ASP A 27 -12.49 -8.82 -12.54
N ASN A 28 -13.27 -7.75 -12.68
CA ASN A 28 -13.25 -6.90 -13.86
C ASN A 28 -11.93 -6.13 -14.00
N GLN A 29 -11.36 -5.64 -12.91
CA GLN A 29 -10.04 -4.98 -12.96
C GLN A 29 -8.94 -5.99 -13.37
N ASN A 30 -8.98 -7.19 -12.81
CA ASN A 30 -8.05 -8.27 -13.18
C ASN A 30 -8.21 -8.69 -14.65
N HIS A 31 -9.45 -8.76 -15.14
CA HIS A 31 -9.73 -9.07 -16.53
C HIS A 31 -9.26 -7.98 -17.49
N GLY A 32 -9.45 -6.70 -17.12
CA GLY A 32 -8.95 -5.55 -17.89
C GLY A 32 -7.43 -5.61 -18.04
N TYR A 33 -6.73 -5.93 -16.94
CA TYR A 33 -5.28 -6.10 -16.96
C TYR A 33 -4.83 -7.28 -17.84
N LEU A 34 -5.49 -8.45 -17.72
CA LEU A 34 -5.19 -9.63 -18.54
C LEU A 34 -5.41 -9.39 -20.04
N SER A 35 -6.47 -8.66 -20.38
CA SER A 35 -6.77 -8.29 -21.78
C SER A 35 -5.69 -7.37 -22.36
N ALA A 36 -5.19 -6.42 -21.56
CA ALA A 36 -4.10 -5.55 -21.95
C ALA A 36 -2.76 -6.30 -22.10
N GLU A 37 -2.47 -7.27 -21.22
CA GLU A 37 -1.28 -8.14 -21.32
C GLU A 37 -1.27 -8.97 -22.59
N THR A 38 -2.44 -9.49 -22.98
CA THR A 38 -2.62 -10.31 -24.19
C THR A 38 -2.46 -9.48 -25.47
N THR A 39 -2.78 -8.19 -25.41
CA THR A 39 -2.76 -7.30 -26.58
C THR A 39 -1.34 -6.79 -26.86
N HIS A 40 -0.78 -7.18 -28.01
CA HIS A 40 0.62 -6.90 -28.40
C HIS A 40 1.02 -5.41 -28.41
N THR A 41 0.07 -4.50 -28.60
CA THR A 41 0.30 -3.05 -28.73
C THR A 41 0.57 -2.33 -27.39
N VAL A 42 0.17 -2.91 -26.25
CA VAL A 42 0.14 -2.22 -24.94
C VAL A 42 1.24 -2.72 -23.98
N ARG A 43 2.10 -3.65 -24.42
CA ARG A 43 3.14 -4.28 -23.57
C ARG A 43 4.17 -3.33 -22.95
N GLY A 44 4.21 -2.06 -23.37
CA GLY A 44 5.15 -1.06 -22.85
C GLY A 44 4.67 -0.28 -21.61
N ASP A 45 3.36 -0.01 -21.48
CA ASP A 45 2.80 0.85 -20.43
C ASP A 45 1.34 0.46 -20.11
N ILE A 46 1.16 -0.65 -19.39
CA ILE A 46 -0.15 -1.09 -18.92
C ILE A 46 -0.50 -0.30 -17.65
N ARG A 47 -1.59 0.47 -17.69
CA ARG A 47 -2.11 1.16 -16.50
C ARG A 47 -2.66 0.15 -15.49
N ASP A 48 -2.01 0.05 -14.34
CA ASP A 48 -2.48 -0.82 -13.27
C ASP A 48 -3.71 -0.21 -12.56
N THR A 49 -4.86 -0.85 -12.76
CA THR A 49 -6.16 -0.50 -12.14
C THR A 49 -6.63 -1.57 -11.16
N ARG A 50 -5.80 -2.59 -10.88
CA ARG A 50 -6.13 -3.68 -9.96
C ARG A 50 -6.25 -3.17 -8.53
N VAL A 51 -7.04 -3.87 -7.74
CA VAL A 51 -7.23 -3.55 -6.32
C VAL A 51 -6.10 -4.17 -5.51
N HIS A 52 -5.17 -3.33 -5.03
CA HIS A 52 -4.00 -3.81 -4.27
C HIS A 52 -4.31 -4.15 -2.82
N CYS A 53 -5.31 -3.50 -2.23
CA CYS A 53 -5.69 -3.67 -0.83
C CYS A 53 -7.17 -3.38 -0.62
N VAL A 54 -7.82 -4.19 0.21
CA VAL A 54 -9.21 -4.03 0.67
C VAL A 54 -9.19 -3.74 2.17
N LEU A 55 -9.65 -2.55 2.55
CA LEU A 55 -9.84 -2.18 3.94
C LEU A 55 -11.21 -2.68 4.40
N TYR A 56 -11.23 -3.66 5.29
CA TYR A 56 -12.47 -4.26 5.77
C TYR A 56 -12.89 -3.66 7.11
N PHE A 57 -14.02 -2.96 7.14
CA PHE A 57 -14.54 -2.32 8.35
C PHE A 57 -15.45 -3.25 9.14
N ILE A 58 -14.94 -3.72 10.27
CA ILE A 58 -15.67 -4.51 11.26
C ILE A 58 -16.43 -3.57 12.18
N ALA A 59 -17.73 -3.82 12.36
CA ALA A 59 -18.55 -3.06 13.28
C ALA A 59 -18.10 -3.25 14.74
N PRO A 60 -18.08 -2.19 15.56
CA PRO A 60 -17.68 -2.27 16.97
C PRO A 60 -18.80 -2.92 17.80
N SER A 61 -18.88 -4.25 17.77
CA SER A 61 -19.93 -4.98 18.49
C SER A 61 -19.67 -5.11 19.99
N GLY A 62 -18.43 -4.87 20.46
CA GLY A 62 -17.99 -4.89 21.87
C GLY A 62 -18.03 -6.27 22.56
N THR A 63 -19.14 -7.00 22.43
CA THR A 63 -19.46 -8.25 23.13
C THR A 63 -19.41 -9.51 22.26
N GLY A 64 -19.38 -9.39 20.93
CA GLY A 64 -19.28 -10.51 19.98
C GLY A 64 -17.85 -10.75 19.45
N GLY A 65 -17.67 -11.79 18.63
CA GLY A 65 -16.51 -11.94 17.73
C GLY A 65 -16.83 -11.39 16.34
N LEU A 66 -16.26 -11.98 15.29
CA LEU A 66 -16.66 -11.69 13.91
C LEU A 66 -18.10 -12.17 13.65
N ARG A 67 -18.93 -11.34 13.01
CA ARG A 67 -20.27 -11.76 12.58
C ARG A 67 -20.17 -12.76 11.45
N ASP A 68 -21.18 -13.58 11.25
CA ASP A 68 -21.17 -14.58 10.17
C ASP A 68 -21.07 -13.96 8.78
N LEU A 69 -21.64 -12.76 8.60
CA LEU A 69 -21.46 -11.95 7.39
C LEU A 69 -19.99 -11.56 7.17
N ASP A 70 -19.30 -11.13 8.24
CA ASP A 70 -17.88 -10.76 8.16
C ASP A 70 -17.02 -11.99 7.85
N LYS A 71 -17.33 -13.14 8.46
CA LYS A 71 -16.66 -14.42 8.17
C LYS A 71 -16.87 -14.83 6.70
N HIS A 72 -18.09 -14.69 6.18
CA HIS A 72 -18.38 -14.98 4.79
C HIS A 72 -17.60 -14.04 3.84
N PHE A 73 -17.53 -12.74 4.15
CA PHE A 73 -16.72 -11.78 3.39
C PHE A 73 -15.26 -12.22 3.30
N LEU A 74 -14.64 -12.49 4.45
CA LEU A 74 -13.22 -12.84 4.54
C LEU A 74 -12.90 -14.13 3.79
N ARG A 75 -13.82 -15.12 3.78
CA ARG A 75 -13.65 -16.36 3.01
C ARG A 75 -13.63 -16.13 1.51
N VAL A 76 -14.51 -15.26 1.01
CA VAL A 76 -14.70 -15.08 -0.44
C VAL A 76 -13.70 -14.08 -1.01
N VAL A 77 -13.40 -12.99 -0.29
CA VAL A 77 -12.50 -11.93 -0.75
C VAL A 77 -11.03 -12.21 -0.44
N GLY A 78 -10.72 -12.87 0.68
CA GLY A 78 -9.35 -13.19 1.08
C GLY A 78 -8.47 -13.86 0.01
N PRO A 79 -8.96 -14.81 -0.81
CA PRO A 79 -8.15 -15.37 -1.90
C PRO A 79 -8.01 -14.43 -3.11
N LYS A 80 -8.87 -13.42 -3.27
CA LYS A 80 -8.92 -12.53 -4.44
C LYS A 80 -8.16 -11.21 -4.26
N ALA A 81 -8.00 -10.73 -3.04
CA ALA A 81 -7.30 -9.49 -2.74
C ALA A 81 -6.73 -9.49 -1.32
N ASN A 82 -5.76 -8.62 -1.06
CA ASN A 82 -5.19 -8.41 0.26
C ASN A 82 -6.21 -7.72 1.16
N VAL A 83 -6.69 -8.40 2.20
CA VAL A 83 -7.68 -7.83 3.13
C VAL A 83 -7.01 -7.41 4.43
N ILE A 84 -7.21 -6.14 4.82
CA ILE A 84 -6.77 -5.60 6.12
C ILE A 84 -8.01 -5.34 6.99
N PRO A 85 -8.18 -6.09 8.10
CA PRO A 85 -9.30 -5.89 9.01
C PRO A 85 -9.09 -4.65 9.90
N LEU A 86 -10.11 -3.79 9.95
CA LEU A 86 -10.17 -2.56 10.73
C LEU A 86 -11.39 -2.58 11.65
N ILE A 87 -11.24 -2.17 12.91
CA ILE A 87 -12.38 -1.90 13.79
C ILE A 87 -12.83 -0.46 13.52
N ALA A 88 -14.04 -0.32 12.98
CA ALA A 88 -14.63 0.97 12.69
C ALA A 88 -15.13 1.68 13.96
N LYS A 89 -15.15 3.02 13.95
CA LYS A 89 -15.72 3.84 15.03
C LYS A 89 -15.24 3.39 16.42
N ALA A 90 -13.92 3.28 16.57
CA ALA A 90 -13.31 2.81 17.82
C ALA A 90 -13.62 3.71 19.03
N ASP A 91 -14.06 4.96 18.81
CA ASP A 91 -14.58 5.88 19.81
C ASP A 91 -15.83 5.40 20.55
N THR A 92 -16.49 4.36 20.04
CA THR A 92 -17.68 3.75 20.67
C THR A 92 -17.35 2.69 21.74
N LEU A 93 -16.08 2.26 21.80
CA LEU A 93 -15.63 1.21 22.71
C LEU A 93 -14.60 1.76 23.69
N THR A 94 -14.60 1.21 24.91
CA THR A 94 -13.53 1.49 25.87
C THR A 94 -12.22 0.78 25.45
N PRO A 95 -11.04 1.26 25.89
CA PRO A 95 -9.76 0.62 25.57
C PRO A 95 -9.70 -0.86 25.98
N GLU A 96 -10.35 -1.22 27.08
CA GLU A 96 -10.46 -2.60 27.58
C GLU A 96 -11.30 -3.48 26.65
N GLU A 97 -12.45 -2.97 26.20
CA GLU A 97 -13.31 -3.65 25.22
C GLU A 97 -12.62 -3.80 23.88
N VAL A 98 -11.89 -2.78 23.40
CA VAL A 98 -11.11 -2.88 22.17
C VAL A 98 -10.06 -4.00 22.29
N ALA A 99 -9.31 -4.05 23.39
CA ALA A 99 -8.31 -5.09 23.59
C ALA A 99 -8.94 -6.50 23.65
N ALA A 100 -10.08 -6.65 24.31
CA ALA A 100 -10.83 -7.91 24.37
C ALA A 100 -11.38 -8.31 22.98
N PHE A 101 -11.89 -7.34 22.22
CA PHE A 101 -12.46 -7.55 20.89
C PHE A 101 -11.38 -7.93 19.87
N LYS A 102 -10.22 -7.26 19.88
CA LYS A 102 -9.05 -7.64 19.06
C LYS A 102 -8.66 -9.10 19.26
N LYS A 103 -8.55 -9.56 20.52
CA LYS A 103 -8.24 -10.96 20.86
C LYS A 103 -9.29 -11.96 20.38
N ARG A 104 -10.55 -11.55 20.26
CA ARG A 104 -11.63 -12.42 19.74
C ARG A 104 -11.58 -12.51 18.22
N ILE A 105 -11.38 -11.38 17.54
CA ILE A 105 -11.23 -11.34 16.08
C ILE A 105 -10.03 -12.20 15.65
N LEU A 106 -8.89 -12.07 16.32
CA LEU A 106 -7.71 -12.88 16.03
C LEU A 106 -7.97 -14.38 16.19
N ARG A 107 -8.64 -14.80 17.28
CA ARG A 107 -9.06 -16.19 17.47
C ARG A 107 -10.00 -16.68 16.37
N ASP A 108 -10.94 -15.86 15.92
CA ASP A 108 -11.87 -16.23 14.85
C ASP A 108 -11.14 -16.36 13.49
N ILE A 109 -10.14 -15.51 13.24
CA ILE A 109 -9.30 -15.56 12.04
C ILE A 109 -8.47 -16.83 12.01
N GLU A 110 -7.81 -17.17 13.13
CA GLU A 110 -7.02 -18.40 13.28
C GLU A 110 -7.91 -19.65 13.15
N ALA A 111 -9.04 -19.69 13.83
CA ALA A 111 -9.94 -20.85 13.82
C ALA A 111 -10.49 -21.17 12.42
N ASN A 112 -10.64 -20.16 11.56
CA ASN A 112 -11.15 -20.32 10.20
C ASN A 112 -10.04 -20.28 9.12
N ASN A 113 -8.79 -20.05 9.50
CA ASN A 113 -7.66 -19.83 8.59
C ASN A 113 -7.96 -18.78 7.50
N PHE A 114 -8.52 -17.63 7.88
CA PHE A 114 -8.77 -16.55 6.92
C PHE A 114 -7.45 -15.97 6.41
N ARG A 115 -7.36 -15.78 5.09
CA ARG A 115 -6.22 -15.13 4.44
C ARG A 115 -6.36 -13.61 4.59
N ILE A 116 -5.70 -13.07 5.61
CA ILE A 116 -5.57 -11.62 5.84
C ILE A 116 -4.14 -11.16 5.56
N TYR A 117 -3.98 -9.87 5.30
CA TYR A 117 -2.67 -9.24 5.13
C TYR A 117 -2.11 -8.76 6.49
N PRO A 118 -0.81 -8.96 6.78
CA PRO A 118 0.21 -9.64 5.98
C PRO A 118 -0.01 -11.15 5.97
N LEU A 119 0.16 -11.76 4.79
CA LEU A 119 0.07 -13.20 4.64
C LEU A 119 1.19 -13.84 5.46
N HIS A 120 0.87 -14.88 6.24
CA HIS A 120 1.82 -15.68 7.03
C HIS A 120 3.00 -16.29 6.22
N TRP A 121 3.03 -16.10 4.89
CA TRP A 121 3.99 -16.65 3.94
C TRP A 121 5.01 -15.62 3.41
N SER A 122 4.95 -14.35 3.83
CA SER A 122 6.01 -13.40 3.48
C SER A 122 7.26 -13.75 4.30
N GLU A 123 8.37 -14.06 3.63
CA GLU A 123 9.67 -14.40 4.25
C GLU A 123 10.22 -13.25 5.13
N ASP A 124 9.61 -12.07 5.07
CA ASP A 124 9.99 -10.85 5.79
C ASP A 124 9.31 -10.71 7.19
N VAL A 125 8.82 -11.79 7.80
CA VAL A 125 8.07 -11.76 9.09
C VAL A 125 8.75 -10.91 10.17
N GLU A 126 10.08 -10.87 10.20
CA GLU A 126 10.87 -10.10 11.18
C GLU A 126 10.63 -8.58 11.10
N ASN A 127 10.42 -8.02 9.89
CA ASN A 127 10.14 -6.59 9.70
C ASN A 127 8.67 -6.21 9.96
N PHE A 128 7.76 -7.18 9.98
CA PHE A 128 6.32 -6.97 10.19
C PHE A 128 5.89 -6.98 11.66
N ASN A 129 6.71 -7.55 12.56
CA ASN A 129 6.37 -7.78 13.96
C ASN A 129 5.94 -6.52 14.73
N SER A 130 6.43 -5.34 14.36
CA SER A 130 6.10 -4.10 15.08
C SER A 130 4.68 -3.59 14.79
N LEU A 131 4.11 -3.88 13.61
CA LEU A 131 2.81 -3.35 13.20
C LEU A 131 1.70 -4.42 13.26
N THR A 132 2.07 -5.70 13.16
CA THR A 132 1.13 -6.83 13.29
C THR A 132 0.51 -6.93 14.68
N GLN A 133 1.24 -6.53 15.73
CA GLN A 133 0.69 -6.48 17.10
C GLN A 133 -0.53 -5.56 17.25
N PHE A 134 -0.67 -4.56 16.38
CA PHE A 134 -1.79 -3.61 16.44
C PHE A 134 -3.02 -4.09 15.67
N MET A 135 -2.92 -5.20 14.92
CA MET A 135 -4.02 -5.74 14.16
C MET A 135 -5.02 -6.53 15.01
N PRO A 136 -6.33 -6.43 14.71
CA PRO A 136 -6.95 -5.48 13.76
C PRO A 136 -6.86 -4.03 14.27
N PHE A 137 -6.60 -3.07 13.38
CA PHE A 137 -6.40 -1.66 13.75
C PHE A 137 -7.72 -1.02 14.20
N ALA A 138 -7.70 -0.35 15.35
CA ALA A 138 -8.85 0.41 15.85
C ALA A 138 -8.78 1.85 15.35
N VAL A 139 -9.68 2.21 14.41
CA VAL A 139 -9.58 3.48 13.69
C VAL A 139 -10.78 4.39 13.92
N ILE A 140 -10.49 5.70 13.91
CA ILE A 140 -11.47 6.77 14.02
C ILE A 140 -11.25 7.69 12.83
N GLY A 141 -12.30 7.94 12.05
CA GLY A 141 -12.27 8.86 10.92
C GLY A 141 -12.92 10.19 11.25
N SER A 142 -12.29 11.30 10.87
CA SER A 142 -12.90 12.63 10.93
C SER A 142 -12.42 13.52 9.79
N ASP A 143 -13.37 14.23 9.18
CA ASP A 143 -13.11 15.29 8.20
C ASP A 143 -12.99 16.67 8.86
N TYR A 144 -13.40 16.78 10.13
CA TYR A 144 -13.42 18.03 10.87
C TYR A 144 -12.10 18.27 11.63
N TYR A 145 -11.74 19.55 11.71
CA TYR A 145 -10.60 20.01 12.51
C TYR A 145 -11.08 20.49 13.88
N VAL A 146 -10.38 20.05 14.91
CA VAL A 146 -10.58 20.46 16.30
C VAL A 146 -9.37 21.26 16.75
N ASP A 147 -9.60 22.34 17.48
CA ASP A 147 -8.54 23.13 18.10
C ASP A 147 -8.06 22.41 19.37
N VAL A 148 -6.78 22.04 19.41
CA VAL A 148 -6.16 21.31 20.52
C VAL A 148 -5.53 22.28 21.54
N GLY A 149 -5.77 23.59 21.38
CA GLY A 149 -5.15 24.63 22.18
C GLY A 149 -3.77 25.02 21.63
N GLY A 150 -3.35 26.25 21.94
CA GLY A 150 -2.09 26.80 21.43
C GLY A 150 -2.08 27.07 19.92
N GLY A 151 -3.25 27.22 19.29
CA GLY A 151 -3.40 27.53 17.86
C GLY A 151 -3.15 26.34 16.91
N LYS A 152 -2.96 25.13 17.44
CA LYS A 152 -2.78 23.92 16.64
C LYS A 152 -4.12 23.25 16.36
N LYS A 153 -4.47 23.16 15.07
CA LYS A 153 -5.64 22.42 14.60
C LYS A 153 -5.23 21.00 14.24
N ALA A 154 -5.93 20.01 14.78
CA ALA A 154 -5.74 18.60 14.46
C ALA A 154 -7.06 17.98 13.97
N ARG A 155 -7.00 16.90 13.20
CA ARG A 155 -8.21 16.19 12.76
C ARG A 155 -8.78 15.41 13.93
N GLY A 156 -10.07 15.58 14.20
CA GLY A 156 -10.69 15.01 15.39
C GLY A 156 -12.20 15.13 15.40
N ARG A 157 -12.84 14.45 16.34
CA ARG A 157 -14.26 14.54 16.65
C ARG A 157 -14.45 15.25 17.97
N SER A 158 -15.40 16.17 18.03
CA SER A 158 -15.77 16.86 19.26
C SER A 158 -17.06 16.26 19.82
N TYR A 159 -17.02 15.83 21.07
CA TYR A 159 -18.14 15.31 21.84
C TYR A 159 -18.40 16.22 23.04
N LYS A 160 -19.60 16.08 23.63
CA LYS A 160 -19.97 16.84 24.85
C LYS A 160 -18.99 16.61 26.01
N TRP A 161 -18.37 15.44 26.06
CA TRP A 161 -17.45 15.02 27.12
C TRP A 161 -15.96 15.19 26.77
N GLY A 162 -15.63 15.63 25.55
CA GLY A 162 -14.23 15.82 25.17
C GLY A 162 -13.98 15.75 23.67
N ASN A 163 -12.73 15.94 23.28
CA ASN A 163 -12.29 15.90 21.90
C ASN A 163 -11.44 14.65 21.66
N VAL A 164 -11.76 13.90 20.61
CA VAL A 164 -11.03 12.71 20.19
C VAL A 164 -10.20 13.06 18.97
N LEU A 165 -8.88 12.93 19.09
CA LEU A 165 -7.93 13.26 18.03
C LEU A 165 -7.59 12.00 17.22
N VAL A 166 -7.68 12.10 15.90
CA VAL A 166 -7.39 10.98 14.97
C VAL A 166 -5.88 10.72 14.85
N GLU A 167 -5.06 11.74 15.08
CA GLU A 167 -3.60 11.62 15.01
C GLU A 167 -2.95 11.39 16.37
N ASP A 168 -3.71 11.03 17.40
CA ASP A 168 -3.15 10.66 18.70
C ASP A 168 -3.12 9.13 18.85
N PRO A 169 -1.93 8.50 19.04
CA PRO A 169 -1.80 7.07 19.26
C PRO A 169 -2.56 6.56 20.49
N LYS A 170 -2.85 7.42 21.46
CA LYS A 170 -3.61 7.05 22.67
C LYS A 170 -5.09 6.88 22.38
N HIS A 171 -5.61 7.54 21.34
CA HIS A 171 -7.02 7.51 20.98
C HIS A 171 -7.32 6.52 19.86
N CYS A 172 -6.44 6.38 18.88
CA CYS A 172 -6.64 5.41 17.81
C CYS A 172 -5.34 4.97 17.12
N ASP A 173 -5.42 3.81 16.46
CA ASP A 173 -4.31 3.20 15.74
C ASP A 173 -4.16 3.74 14.30
N PHE A 174 -4.80 4.87 13.97
CA PHE A 174 -4.80 5.41 12.60
C PHE A 174 -3.39 5.74 12.10
N ILE A 175 -2.50 6.20 12.98
CA ILE A 175 -1.10 6.47 12.61
C ILE A 175 -0.40 5.19 12.12
N TYR A 176 -0.62 4.08 12.82
CA TYR A 176 -0.03 2.79 12.47
C TYR A 176 -0.61 2.24 11.17
N LEU A 177 -1.92 2.40 10.95
CA LEU A 177 -2.56 2.04 9.68
C LEU A 177 -1.97 2.86 8.50
N ARG A 178 -1.82 4.18 8.69
CA ARG A 178 -1.22 5.07 7.68
C ARG A 178 0.22 4.70 7.39
N GLU A 179 1.00 4.37 8.42
CA GLU A 179 2.39 3.95 8.26
C GLU A 179 2.51 2.64 7.49
N LEU A 180 1.66 1.66 7.80
CA LEU A 180 1.58 0.39 7.07
C LEU A 180 1.25 0.65 5.60
N LEU A 181 0.11 1.31 5.31
CA LEU A 181 -0.39 1.44 3.94
C LEU A 181 0.49 2.29 3.02
N VAL A 182 1.03 3.41 3.52
CA VAL A 182 1.66 4.43 2.65
C VAL A 182 3.18 4.38 2.68
N ARG A 183 3.78 4.07 3.83
CA ARG A 183 5.23 4.19 4.00
C ARG A 183 5.97 2.88 3.83
N ARG A 184 5.50 1.81 4.48
CA ARG A 184 6.26 0.56 4.56
C ARG A 184 5.82 -0.47 3.53
N ASN A 185 4.51 -0.67 3.36
CA ASN A 185 4.00 -1.90 2.74
C ASN A 185 3.33 -1.71 1.37
N LEU A 186 3.36 -0.51 0.81
CA LEU A 186 2.69 -0.24 -0.47
C LEU A 186 3.27 -1.11 -1.60
N VAL A 187 4.59 -1.26 -1.66
CA VAL A 187 5.26 -2.08 -2.68
C VAL A 187 4.91 -3.55 -2.50
N ASP A 188 4.97 -4.06 -1.27
CA ASP A 188 4.64 -5.45 -0.95
C ASP A 188 3.17 -5.80 -1.24
N LEU A 189 2.23 -4.89 -0.97
CA LEU A 189 0.83 -5.04 -1.35
C LEU A 189 0.65 -5.16 -2.88
N ILE A 190 1.39 -4.36 -3.65
CA ILE A 190 1.38 -4.42 -5.12
C ILE A 190 1.99 -5.75 -5.61
N GLU A 191 3.14 -6.14 -5.08
CA GLU A 191 3.83 -7.37 -5.45
C GLU A 191 2.97 -8.59 -5.13
N THR A 192 2.42 -8.68 -3.91
CA THR A 192 1.51 -9.75 -3.49
C THR A 192 0.26 -9.83 -4.38
N THR A 193 -0.28 -8.67 -4.78
CA THR A 193 -1.42 -8.62 -5.71
C THR A 193 -1.05 -9.20 -7.07
N SER A 194 0.16 -8.94 -7.56
CA SER A 194 0.61 -9.46 -8.85
C SER A 194 0.94 -10.96 -8.79
N THR A 195 1.70 -11.39 -7.77
CA THR A 195 2.25 -12.75 -7.67
C THR A 195 1.26 -13.79 -7.20
N PHE A 196 0.33 -13.43 -6.30
CA PHE A 196 -0.65 -14.38 -5.75
C PHE A 196 -2.04 -14.19 -6.36
N HIS A 197 -2.61 -12.99 -6.23
CA HIS A 197 -4.02 -12.76 -6.58
C HIS A 197 -4.24 -12.73 -8.10
N TYR A 198 -3.44 -11.94 -8.81
CA TYR A 198 -3.51 -11.84 -10.27
C TYR A 198 -3.04 -13.12 -10.95
N ALA A 199 -1.93 -13.71 -10.52
CA ALA A 199 -1.47 -15.01 -11.05
C ALA A 199 -2.52 -16.11 -10.88
N GLY A 200 -3.16 -16.19 -9.71
CA GLY A 200 -4.28 -17.12 -9.47
C GLY A 200 -5.47 -16.89 -10.41
N HIS A 201 -5.83 -15.63 -10.66
CA HIS A 201 -6.90 -15.26 -11.61
C HIS A 201 -6.51 -15.63 -13.05
N ARG A 202 -5.30 -15.25 -13.49
CA ARG A 202 -4.73 -15.53 -14.82
C ARG A 202 -4.68 -17.04 -15.08
N GLY A 203 -4.13 -17.82 -14.15
CA GLY A 203 -4.07 -19.27 -14.24
C GLY A 203 -5.45 -19.93 -14.36
N THR A 204 -6.44 -19.46 -13.58
CA THR A 204 -7.82 -19.96 -13.67
C THR A 204 -8.45 -19.66 -15.03
N LYS A 205 -8.23 -18.45 -15.57
CA LYS A 205 -8.78 -18.04 -16.88
C LYS A 205 -8.12 -18.77 -18.05
N LEU A 206 -6.80 -18.90 -18.04
CA LEU A 206 -6.04 -19.58 -19.09
C LEU A 206 -6.27 -21.10 -19.06
N SER A 207 -6.40 -21.70 -17.88
CA SER A 207 -6.78 -23.11 -17.75
C SER A 207 -8.18 -23.39 -18.32
N ARG A 208 -9.16 -22.51 -18.07
CA ARG A 208 -10.49 -22.60 -18.69
C ARG A 208 -10.47 -22.42 -20.21
N ALA A 209 -9.48 -21.70 -20.74
CA ALA A 209 -9.24 -21.56 -22.17
C ALA A 209 -8.50 -22.77 -22.80
N GLY A 210 -8.26 -23.84 -22.05
CA GLY A 210 -7.68 -25.09 -22.54
C GLY A 210 -6.15 -25.17 -22.50
N ARG A 211 -5.44 -24.20 -21.88
CA ARG A 211 -4.00 -24.33 -21.64
C ARG A 211 -3.71 -25.26 -20.46
N PRO A 212 -2.83 -26.27 -20.59
CA PRO A 212 -2.44 -27.14 -19.49
C PRO A 212 -1.59 -26.39 -18.45
N ARG A 213 -1.72 -26.77 -17.16
CA ARG A 213 -1.02 -26.14 -16.02
C ARG A 213 0.50 -26.11 -16.16
N SER A 214 1.10 -27.14 -16.78
CA SER A 214 2.55 -27.22 -16.98
C SER A 214 3.11 -26.10 -17.87
N ILE A 215 2.31 -25.58 -18.81
CA ILE A 215 2.72 -24.46 -19.68
C ILE A 215 2.64 -23.12 -18.93
N LEU A 216 1.68 -22.98 -18.01
CA LEU A 216 1.51 -21.78 -17.20
C LEU A 216 2.65 -21.58 -16.19
N GLU A 217 3.10 -22.65 -15.54
CA GLU A 217 4.24 -22.61 -14.61
C GLU A 217 5.53 -22.21 -15.33
N CYS A 218 5.75 -22.69 -16.56
CA CYS A 218 6.89 -22.25 -17.37
C CYS A 218 6.80 -20.78 -17.81
N ASP A 219 5.60 -20.29 -18.14
CA ASP A 219 5.38 -18.88 -18.52
C ASP A 219 5.66 -17.95 -17.31
N ASP A 220 5.18 -18.29 -16.11
CA ASP A 220 5.41 -17.50 -14.89
C ASP A 220 6.91 -17.49 -14.48
N GLU A 221 7.62 -18.62 -14.65
CA GLU A 221 9.06 -18.68 -14.41
C GLU A 221 9.86 -17.85 -15.43
N TYR A 222 9.43 -17.84 -16.70
CA TYR A 222 10.05 -17.03 -17.75
C TYR A 222 9.84 -15.53 -17.54
N ASP A 223 8.60 -15.11 -17.25
CA ASP A 223 8.26 -13.72 -16.97
C ASP A 223 8.97 -13.21 -15.70
N GLY A 224 9.09 -14.06 -14.67
CA GLY A 224 9.87 -13.78 -13.46
C GLY A 224 11.35 -13.55 -13.76
N ARG A 225 11.99 -14.41 -14.58
CA ARG A 225 13.38 -14.21 -15.01
C ARG A 225 13.55 -12.93 -15.82
N LEU A 226 12.59 -12.60 -16.68
CA LEU A 226 12.63 -11.38 -17.49
C LEU A 226 12.49 -10.12 -16.65
N ALA A 227 11.60 -10.14 -15.65
CA ALA A 227 11.41 -9.03 -14.70
C ALA A 227 12.65 -8.82 -13.84
N THR A 228 13.25 -9.88 -13.32
CA THR A 228 14.49 -9.82 -12.54
C THR A 228 15.65 -9.31 -13.39
N ALA A 229 15.80 -9.79 -14.63
CA ALA A 229 16.81 -9.29 -15.56
C ALA A 229 16.62 -7.80 -15.89
N LYS A 230 15.37 -7.36 -16.09
CA LYS A 230 15.05 -5.93 -16.27
C LYS A 230 15.38 -5.09 -15.05
N LYS A 231 15.07 -5.58 -13.84
CA LYS A 231 15.36 -4.88 -12.57
C LYS A 231 16.87 -4.73 -12.36
N ILE A 232 17.62 -5.82 -12.54
CA ILE A 232 19.09 -5.81 -12.47
C ILE A 232 19.66 -4.83 -13.49
N SER A 233 19.18 -4.87 -14.74
CA SER A 233 19.65 -3.96 -15.79
C SER A 233 19.33 -2.50 -15.50
N LEU A 234 18.15 -2.20 -14.92
CA LEU A 234 17.76 -0.85 -14.52
C LEU A 234 18.63 -0.32 -13.39
N GLU A 235 18.90 -1.14 -12.37
CA GLU A 235 19.79 -0.79 -11.26
C GLU A 235 21.22 -0.54 -11.74
N GLU A 236 21.72 -1.37 -12.66
CA GLU A 236 23.02 -1.14 -13.31
C GLU A 236 23.05 0.16 -14.11
N MET A 237 21.98 0.48 -14.84
CA MET A 237 21.86 1.73 -15.59
C MET A 237 21.88 2.94 -14.65
N GLN A 238 21.13 2.88 -13.54
CA GLN A 238 21.10 3.94 -12.53
C GLN A 238 22.46 4.17 -11.88
N ARG A 239 23.17 3.09 -11.49
CA ARG A 239 24.53 3.20 -10.96
C ARG A 239 25.49 3.86 -11.95
N LYS A 240 25.41 3.49 -13.23
CA LYS A 240 26.21 4.11 -14.29
C LYS A 240 25.84 5.59 -14.47
N GLU A 241 24.56 5.94 -14.39
CA GLU A 241 24.12 7.32 -14.45
C GLU A 241 24.66 8.16 -13.28
N ASP A 242 24.61 7.63 -12.06
CA ASP A 242 25.15 8.28 -10.86
C ASP A 242 26.67 8.46 -10.93
N GLU A 243 27.38 7.45 -11.44
CA GLU A 243 28.83 7.57 -11.70
C GLU A 243 29.14 8.66 -12.73
N ILE A 244 28.38 8.74 -13.82
CA ILE A 244 28.54 9.77 -14.86
C ILE A 244 28.23 11.15 -14.28
N ARG A 245 27.15 11.29 -13.51
CA ARG A 245 26.78 12.53 -12.82
C ARG A 245 27.87 12.98 -11.85
N SER A 246 28.42 12.05 -11.05
CA SER A 246 29.50 12.35 -10.11
C SER A 246 30.76 12.86 -10.83
N LYS A 247 31.16 12.20 -11.91
CA LYS A 247 32.30 12.63 -12.74
C LYS A 247 32.05 14.00 -13.38
N PHE A 248 30.84 14.25 -13.88
CA PHE A 248 30.47 15.55 -14.45
C PHE A 248 30.54 16.66 -13.41
N VAL A 249 30.00 16.44 -12.20
CA VAL A 249 30.06 17.43 -11.11
C VAL A 249 31.51 17.72 -10.70
N ALA A 250 32.37 16.70 -10.63
CA ALA A 250 33.79 16.89 -10.34
C ALA A 250 34.48 17.74 -11.42
N GLN A 251 34.23 17.45 -12.70
CA GLN A 251 34.78 18.22 -13.82
C GLN A 251 34.29 19.67 -13.83
N VAL A 252 32.98 19.91 -13.61
CA VAL A 252 32.43 21.27 -13.52
C VAL A 252 33.13 22.05 -12.40
N LYS A 253 33.29 21.45 -11.23
CA LYS A 253 33.94 22.09 -10.08
C LYS A 253 35.42 22.42 -10.35
N GLU A 254 36.15 21.55 -11.05
CA GLU A 254 37.53 21.80 -11.46
C GLU A 254 37.61 22.93 -12.49
N THR A 255 36.72 22.92 -13.50
CA THR A 255 36.68 23.99 -14.52
C THR A 255 36.27 25.34 -13.92
N GLU A 256 35.34 25.37 -12.97
CA GLU A 256 34.92 26.57 -12.25
C GLU A 256 36.06 27.13 -11.39
N ALA A 257 36.81 26.27 -10.69
CA ALA A 257 37.99 26.69 -9.93
C ALA A 257 39.08 27.28 -10.84
N ALA A 258 39.34 26.65 -12.00
CA ALA A 258 40.31 27.15 -12.97
C ALA A 258 39.88 28.49 -13.60
N LEU A 259 38.58 28.67 -13.88
CA LEU A 259 38.04 29.95 -14.33
C LEU A 259 38.17 31.03 -13.26
N ARG A 260 37.89 30.69 -12.00
CA ARG A 260 38.01 31.62 -10.87
C ARG A 260 39.45 32.10 -10.67
N GLU A 261 40.45 31.20 -10.77
CA GLU A 261 41.86 31.61 -10.74
C GLU A 261 42.23 32.54 -11.90
N ARG A 262 41.68 32.31 -13.09
CA ARG A 262 41.87 33.20 -14.24
C ARG A 262 41.21 34.57 -14.01
N GLU A 263 40.00 34.60 -13.47
CA GLU A 263 39.31 35.84 -13.11
C GLU A 263 40.10 36.64 -12.07
N GLU A 264 40.66 36.00 -11.04
CA GLU A 264 41.49 36.66 -10.03
C GLU A 264 42.77 37.26 -10.63
N LYS A 265 43.45 36.53 -11.53
CA LYS A 265 44.62 37.05 -12.26
C LYS A 265 44.26 38.26 -13.12
N VAL A 266 43.13 38.22 -13.83
CA VAL A 266 42.66 39.36 -14.63
C VAL A 266 42.30 40.54 -13.74
N ARG A 267 41.62 40.32 -12.60
CA ARG A 267 41.31 41.37 -11.62
C ARG A 267 42.57 42.03 -11.06
N LEU A 268 43.56 41.23 -10.66
CA LEU A 268 44.86 41.74 -10.19
C LEU A 268 45.58 42.55 -11.26
N PHE A 269 45.59 42.08 -12.51
CA PHE A 269 46.17 42.81 -13.63
C PHE A 269 45.46 44.15 -13.88
N PHE A 270 44.13 44.19 -13.82
CA PHE A 270 43.34 45.41 -13.97
C PHE A 270 43.55 46.39 -12.80
N CYS A 271 43.68 45.90 -11.56
CA CYS A 271 44.03 46.73 -10.40
C CYS A 271 45.44 47.34 -10.52
N LEU A 272 46.43 46.57 -10.98
CA LEU A 272 47.78 47.09 -11.21
C LEU A 272 47.79 48.17 -12.30
N LEU A 273 47.01 48.00 -13.37
CA LEU A 273 46.87 48.99 -14.43
C LEU A 273 46.24 50.30 -13.92
N LEU A 274 45.24 50.20 -13.02
CA LEU A 274 44.58 51.35 -12.38
C LEU A 274 45.46 52.12 -11.39
N VAL A 275 46.51 51.50 -10.83
CA VAL A 275 47.47 52.17 -9.93
C VAL A 275 48.62 52.84 -10.71
N LEU A 276 48.82 52.44 -11.97
CA LEU A 276 49.87 52.96 -12.87
C LEU A 276 49.42 54.14 -13.75
N VAL A 277 48.15 54.55 -13.67
CA VAL A 277 47.56 55.74 -14.32
C VAL A 277 47.19 56.76 -13.26
#